data_AF-A0A9E6BPU0-F1
#
_entry.id   AF-A0A9E6BPU0-F1
#
_cell.length_a   1.000
_cell.length_b   1.000
_cell.length_c   1.000
_cell.angle_alpha   90.00
_cell.angle_beta   90.00
_cell.angle_gamma   90.00
#
_symmetry.space_group_name_H-M   'P 1'
#
loop_
_entity.id
_entity.type
_entity.pdbx_description
1 polymer ?
#
loop_
_entity_poly.entity_id
_entity_poly.type
_entity_poly.pdbx_seq_one_letter_code
_entity_poly.pdbx_strand_id
1 'polypeptide(L)'
;MKQNLLCAFWKDEVGAILSAELVLLATLGVIGAVVGLKAVSQSVNDELLDVACAFRSLDQSYSYTGLRTRGAWVAGSKFQQEPVKISVKKLRQQAAKDRHRMEKQQSKWQREIEREVQRQRQLRRQQERPERRRQRPRRSSHEP
;
A
#
# COMPACT_ATOMS: atom_id res chain seq x y z
N MET A 1 22.79 43.39 40.32
CA MET A 1 21.79 43.46 39.23
C MET A 1 21.32 42.04 38.92
N LYS A 2 20.13 41.65 39.39
CA LYS A 2 19.53 40.36 39.01
C LYS A 2 18.93 40.55 37.62
N GLN A 3 19.63 40.11 36.59
CA GLN A 3 19.03 40.05 35.26
C GLN A 3 17.93 38.99 35.31
N ASN A 4 16.68 39.39 35.01
CA ASN A 4 15.57 38.47 34.96
C ASN A 4 15.85 37.46 33.84
N LEU A 5 16.16 36.22 34.23
CA LEU A 5 16.41 35.07 33.35
C LEU A 5 15.36 34.95 32.24
N LEU A 6 14.10 35.27 32.55
CA LEU A 6 13.00 35.29 31.59
C LEU A 6 13.16 36.35 30.49
N CYS A 7 13.68 37.54 30.80
CA CYS A 7 13.98 38.56 29.78
C CYS A 7 15.23 38.23 28.96
N ALA A 8 16.20 37.51 29.52
CA ALA A 8 17.36 37.03 28.78
C ALA A 8 16.96 35.95 27.77
N PHE A 9 16.09 35.01 28.17
CA PHE A 9 15.56 33.97 27.28
C PHE A 9 14.68 34.55 26.16
N TRP A 10 13.89 35.59 26.46
CA TRP A 10 13.08 36.30 25.45
C TRP A 10 13.90 37.14 24.46
N LYS A 11 15.18 37.38 24.72
CA LYS A 11 16.10 38.09 23.81
C LYS A 11 17.12 37.16 23.15
N ASP A 12 17.04 35.86 23.38
CA ASP A 12 17.95 34.87 22.80
C ASP A 12 17.48 34.46 21.40
N GLU A 13 17.68 35.36 20.43
CA GLU A 13 17.44 35.14 19.01
C GLU A 13 18.44 34.14 18.40
N VAL A 14 19.66 34.06 18.97
CA VAL A 14 20.76 33.24 18.43
C VAL A 14 20.52 31.74 18.67
N GLY A 15 20.02 31.36 19.85
CA GLY A 15 19.62 29.97 20.13
C GLY A 15 18.40 29.50 19.32
N ALA A 16 17.47 30.41 19.02
CA ALA A 16 16.31 30.13 18.18
C ALA A 16 16.69 29.86 16.70
N ILE A 17 17.65 30.60 16.17
CA ILE A 17 18.13 30.42 14.77
C ILE A 17 18.89 29.09 14.61
N LEU A 18 19.78 28.77 15.56
CA LEU A 18 20.54 27.51 15.54
C LEU A 18 19.64 26.27 15.71
N SER A 19 18.60 26.36 16.55
CA SER A 19 17.64 25.25 16.69
C SER A 19 16.79 25.05 15.43
N ALA A 20 16.40 26.12 14.75
CA ALA A 20 15.68 26.03 13.48
C ALA A 20 16.54 25.38 12.38
N GLU A 21 17.82 25.71 12.29
CA GLU A 21 18.77 25.10 11.35
C GLU A 21 18.98 23.60 11.63
N LEU A 22 19.13 23.22 12.91
CA LEU A 22 19.28 21.81 13.31
C LEU A 22 18.04 20.99 12.95
N VAL A 23 16.84 21.53 13.15
CA VAL A 23 15.58 20.89 12.77
C VAL A 23 15.47 20.73 11.24
N LEU A 24 15.93 21.72 10.48
CA LEU A 24 15.95 21.65 9.01
C LEU A 24 16.94 20.58 8.51
N LEU A 25 18.14 20.50 9.07
CA LEU A 25 19.11 19.45 8.74
C LEU A 25 18.62 18.06 9.18
N ALA A 26 17.99 17.96 10.34
CA ALA A 26 17.42 16.70 10.83
C ALA A 26 16.30 16.19 9.90
N THR A 27 15.39 17.07 9.47
CA THR A 27 14.31 16.69 8.55
C THR A 27 14.82 16.30 7.17
N LEU A 28 15.82 17.02 6.63
CA LEU A 28 16.51 16.62 5.39
C LEU A 28 17.21 15.26 5.55
N GLY A 29 17.86 15.02 6.69
CA GLY A 29 18.49 13.75 7.00
C GLY A 29 17.48 12.59 7.07
N VAL A 30 16.32 12.80 7.70
CA VAL A 30 15.25 11.80 7.76
C VAL A 30 14.69 11.50 6.36
N ILE A 31 14.43 12.52 5.54
CA ILE A 31 13.95 12.32 4.17
C ILE A 31 14.99 11.56 3.34
N GLY A 32 16.27 11.92 3.45
CA GLY A 32 17.37 11.22 2.79
C GLY A 32 17.47 9.76 3.20
N ALA A 33 17.35 9.47 4.50
CA ALA A 33 17.36 8.11 5.03
C ALA A 33 16.15 7.28 4.54
N VAL A 34 14.95 7.88 4.48
CA VAL A 34 13.74 7.20 3.97
C VAL A 34 13.90 6.85 2.48
N VAL A 35 14.37 7.79 1.67
CA VAL A 35 14.60 7.55 0.23
C VAL A 35 15.71 6.51 0.03
N GLY A 36 16.81 6.61 0.76
CA GLY A 36 17.92 5.65 0.71
C GLY A 36 17.48 4.24 1.12
N LEU A 37 16.74 4.10 2.21
CA LEU A 37 16.18 2.81 2.65
C LEU A 37 15.21 2.24 1.61
N LYS A 38 14.40 3.09 0.97
CA LYS A 38 13.50 2.65 -0.09
C LYS A 38 14.27 2.11 -1.29
N ALA A 39 15.33 2.79 -1.72
CA ALA A 39 16.17 2.36 -2.83
C ALA A 39 16.85 1.00 -2.52
N VAL A 40 17.42 0.83 -1.33
CA VAL A 40 18.01 -0.44 -0.89
C VAL A 40 16.97 -1.56 -0.88
N SER A 41 15.78 -1.30 -0.32
CA SER A 41 14.70 -2.28 -0.30
C SER A 41 14.26 -2.70 -1.70
N GLN A 42 14.19 -1.78 -2.66
CA GLN A 42 13.85 -2.09 -4.04
C GLN A 42 14.94 -2.94 -4.69
N SER A 43 16.21 -2.53 -4.58
CA SER A 43 17.33 -3.28 -5.14
C SER A 43 17.41 -4.71 -4.61
N VAL A 44 17.26 -4.91 -3.29
CA VAL A 44 17.23 -6.26 -2.70
C VAL A 44 16.04 -7.08 -3.24
N ASN A 45 14.86 -6.47 -3.35
CA ASN A 45 13.69 -7.16 -3.87
C ASN A 45 13.86 -7.57 -5.34
N ASP A 46 14.50 -6.72 -6.14
CA ASP A 46 14.74 -6.98 -7.56
C ASP A 46 15.76 -8.12 -7.75
N GLU A 47 16.84 -8.15 -6.97
CA GLU A 47 17.79 -9.26 -6.96
C GLU A 47 17.13 -10.58 -6.51
N LEU A 48 16.29 -10.54 -5.48
CA LEU A 48 15.54 -11.72 -5.04
C LEU A 48 14.54 -12.21 -6.10
N LEU A 49 13.95 -11.30 -6.87
CA LEU A 49 13.08 -11.64 -7.99
C LEU A 49 13.86 -12.36 -9.10
N ASP A 50 15.07 -11.90 -9.39
CA ASP A 50 15.94 -12.52 -10.40
C ASP A 50 16.41 -13.91 -9.95
N VAL A 51 16.78 -14.06 -8.67
CA VAL A 51 17.07 -15.37 -8.06
C VAL A 51 15.85 -16.30 -8.16
N ALA A 52 14.65 -15.83 -7.83
CA ALA A 52 13.42 -16.62 -7.94
C ALA A 52 13.13 -17.02 -9.40
N CYS A 53 13.42 -16.15 -10.36
CA CYS A 53 13.31 -16.46 -11.78
C CYS A 53 14.31 -17.53 -12.23
N ALA A 54 15.55 -17.49 -11.71
CA ALA A 54 16.57 -18.50 -11.99
C ALA A 54 16.14 -19.88 -11.48
N PHE A 55 15.69 -19.98 -10.22
CA PHE A 55 15.17 -21.24 -9.65
C PHE A 55 14.00 -21.81 -10.46
N ARG A 56 13.07 -20.96 -10.89
CA ARG A 56 11.92 -21.37 -11.71
C ARG A 56 12.29 -21.78 -13.13
N SER A 57 13.47 -21.36 -13.60
CA SER A 57 13.96 -21.69 -14.94
C SER A 57 14.72 -23.02 -14.99
N LEU A 58 14.95 -23.65 -13.84
CA LEU A 58 15.51 -24.99 -13.76
C LEU A 58 14.57 -26.02 -14.39
N ASP A 59 15.17 -27.00 -15.07
CA ASP A 59 14.45 -28.13 -15.63
C ASP A 59 14.27 -29.21 -14.55
N GLN A 60 13.02 -29.46 -14.14
CA GLN A 60 12.66 -30.53 -13.19
C GLN A 60 12.23 -31.82 -13.92
N SER A 61 12.60 -31.98 -15.19
CA SER A 61 12.42 -33.22 -15.91
C SER A 61 13.34 -34.31 -15.35
N TYR A 62 12.83 -35.54 -15.29
CA TYR A 62 13.62 -36.70 -14.89
C TYR A 62 13.33 -37.89 -15.81
N SER A 63 14.31 -38.79 -15.94
CA SER A 63 14.13 -40.06 -16.65
C SER A 63 15.10 -41.10 -16.10
N TYR A 64 14.59 -42.26 -15.72
CA TYR A 64 15.40 -43.42 -15.38
C TYR A 64 14.83 -44.68 -16.03
N THR A 65 15.71 -45.59 -16.41
CA THR A 65 15.35 -46.85 -17.06
C THR A 65 14.93 -47.91 -16.05
N GLY A 66 13.98 -48.76 -16.45
CA GLY A 66 13.60 -49.92 -15.66
C GLY A 66 14.71 -50.98 -15.62
N LEU A 67 14.69 -51.80 -14.58
CA LEU A 67 15.65 -52.90 -14.40
C LEU A 67 14.94 -54.24 -14.64
N ARG A 68 15.52 -55.11 -15.47
CA ARG A 68 15.06 -56.50 -15.64
C ARG A 68 16.14 -57.47 -15.20
N THR A 69 15.79 -58.39 -14.32
CA THR A 69 16.66 -59.50 -13.90
C THR A 69 15.98 -60.84 -14.20
N ARG A 70 16.66 -61.96 -13.91
CA ARG A 70 16.10 -63.30 -14.14
C ARG A 70 15.00 -63.58 -13.11
N GLY A 71 13.75 -63.33 -13.48
CA GLY A 71 12.56 -63.59 -12.67
C GLY A 71 11.92 -62.36 -12.00
N ALA A 72 12.49 -61.16 -12.18
CA ALA A 72 11.91 -59.92 -11.65
C ALA A 72 12.09 -58.76 -12.63
N TRP A 73 11.20 -57.78 -12.54
CA TRP A 73 11.26 -56.56 -13.33
C TRP A 73 10.76 -55.36 -12.53
N VAL A 74 11.41 -54.21 -12.74
CA VAL A 74 11.03 -52.90 -12.20
C VAL A 74 10.85 -51.95 -13.38
N ALA A 75 9.70 -51.29 -13.44
CA ALA A 75 9.42 -50.28 -14.45
C ALA A 75 10.34 -49.05 -14.29
N GLY A 76 10.78 -48.50 -15.43
CA GLY A 76 11.38 -47.16 -15.43
C GLY A 76 10.30 -46.09 -15.26
N SER A 77 10.72 -44.85 -15.02
CA SER A 77 9.82 -43.70 -15.03
C SER A 77 10.48 -42.49 -15.67
N LYS A 78 9.66 -41.65 -16.28
CA LYS A 78 10.07 -40.36 -16.83
C LYS A 78 9.00 -39.31 -16.62
N PHE A 79 9.43 -38.08 -16.38
CA PHE A 79 8.60 -36.89 -16.36
C PHE A 79 9.29 -35.80 -17.17
N GLN A 80 8.53 -35.09 -17.99
CA GLN A 80 9.02 -33.93 -18.73
C GLN A 80 8.27 -32.70 -18.26
N GLN A 81 9.01 -31.75 -17.72
CA GLN A 81 8.46 -30.48 -17.29
C GLN A 81 8.00 -29.67 -18.50
N GLU A 82 6.87 -28.98 -18.36
CA GLU A 82 6.44 -28.00 -19.36
C GLU A 82 7.51 -26.89 -19.51
N PRO A 83 7.81 -26.46 -20.75
CA PRO A 83 8.76 -25.37 -20.97
C PRO A 83 8.40 -24.13 -20.16
N VAL A 84 9.42 -23.55 -19.53
CA VAL A 84 9.30 -22.37 -18.64
C VAL A 84 8.52 -21.24 -19.30
N LYS A 85 8.69 -21.02 -20.61
CA LYS A 85 7.98 -19.97 -21.36
C LYS A 85 6.45 -20.12 -21.32
N ILE A 86 5.94 -21.34 -21.34
CA ILE A 86 4.49 -21.61 -21.34
C ILE A 86 3.93 -21.44 -19.92
N SER A 87 4.64 -21.94 -18.89
CA SER A 87 4.24 -21.76 -17.50
C SER A 87 4.26 -20.28 -17.08
N VAL A 88 5.28 -19.51 -17.49
CA VAL A 88 5.35 -18.05 -17.30
C VAL A 88 4.16 -17.36 -17.94
N LYS A 89 3.80 -17.73 -19.18
CA LYS A 89 2.67 -17.13 -19.90
C LYS A 89 1.36 -17.38 -19.18
N LYS A 90 1.13 -18.60 -18.70
CA LYS A 90 -0.06 -18.96 -17.90
C LYS A 90 -0.15 -18.14 -16.61
N LEU A 91 0.96 -18.02 -15.88
CA LEU A 91 1.02 -17.22 -14.65
C LEU A 91 0.73 -15.74 -14.92
N ARG A 92 1.30 -15.17 -15.98
CA ARG A 92 1.05 -13.77 -16.37
C ARG A 92 -0.42 -13.53 -16.72
N GLN A 93 -1.03 -14.45 -17.45
CA GLN A 93 -2.46 -14.38 -17.77
C GLN A 93 -3.32 -14.45 -16.52
N GLN A 94 -2.96 -15.32 -15.57
CA GLN A 94 -3.67 -15.42 -14.30
C GLN A 94 -3.55 -14.13 -13.49
N ALA A 95 -2.33 -13.59 -13.35
CA ALA A 95 -2.11 -12.32 -12.68
C ALA A 95 -2.89 -11.16 -13.31
N ALA A 96 -3.01 -11.11 -14.64
CA ALA A 96 -3.80 -10.10 -15.33
C ALA A 96 -5.31 -10.24 -15.04
N LYS A 97 -5.84 -11.47 -15.01
CA LYS A 97 -7.23 -11.73 -14.62
C LYS A 97 -7.50 -11.33 -13.18
N ASP A 98 -6.57 -11.65 -12.28
CA ASP A 98 -6.68 -11.31 -10.87
C ASP A 98 -6.66 -9.79 -10.67
N ARG A 99 -5.77 -9.06 -11.36
CA ARG A 99 -5.77 -7.58 -11.37
C ARG A 99 -7.11 -7.00 -11.79
N HIS A 100 -7.67 -7.47 -12.92
CA HIS A 100 -8.98 -7.01 -13.37
C HIS A 100 -10.11 -7.36 -12.39
N ARG A 101 -10.04 -8.50 -11.73
CA ARG A 101 -11.00 -8.88 -10.68
C ARG A 101 -10.92 -7.92 -9.50
N MET A 102 -9.71 -7.58 -9.06
CA MET A 102 -9.47 -6.64 -7.97
C MET A 102 -9.97 -5.24 -8.32
N GLU A 103 -9.68 -4.74 -9.52
CA GLU A 103 -10.19 -3.43 -10.00
C GLU A 103 -11.72 -3.38 -9.97
N LYS A 104 -12.38 -4.42 -10.48
CA LYS A 104 -13.85 -4.50 -10.45
C LYS A 104 -14.39 -4.52 -9.02
N GLN A 105 -13.74 -5.27 -8.12
CA GLN A 105 -14.12 -5.29 -6.71
C GLN A 105 -13.94 -3.92 -6.07
N GLN A 106 -12.83 -3.24 -6.36
CA GLN A 106 -12.54 -1.91 -5.83
C GLN A 106 -13.54 -0.87 -6.34
N SER A 107 -13.88 -0.87 -7.64
CA SER A 107 -14.90 0.03 -8.19
C SER A 107 -16.28 -0.24 -7.59
N LYS A 108 -16.64 -1.52 -7.35
CA LYS A 108 -17.89 -1.86 -6.66
C LYS A 108 -17.89 -1.33 -5.24
N TRP A 109 -16.80 -1.54 -4.50
CA TRP A 109 -16.65 -1.10 -3.12
C TRP A 109 -16.70 0.44 -3.01
N GLN A 110 -16.06 1.15 -3.93
CA GLN A 110 -16.13 2.62 -3.99
C GLN A 110 -17.57 3.11 -4.20
N ARG A 111 -18.31 2.50 -5.13
CA ARG A 111 -19.73 2.85 -5.37
C ARG A 111 -20.59 2.55 -4.15
N GLU A 112 -20.32 1.47 -3.44
CA GLU A 112 -21.04 1.09 -2.23
C GLU A 112 -20.80 2.09 -1.10
N ILE A 113 -19.55 2.50 -0.88
CA ILE A 113 -19.22 3.57 0.07
C ILE A 113 -19.91 4.87 -0.31
N GLU A 114 -19.86 5.26 -1.58
CA GLU A 114 -20.46 6.52 -2.01
C GLU A 114 -21.98 6.53 -1.76
N ARG A 115 -22.65 5.40 -2.02
CA ARG A 115 -24.07 5.22 -1.69
C ARG A 115 -24.32 5.35 -0.18
N GLU A 116 -23.46 4.75 0.64
CA GLU A 116 -23.61 4.81 2.10
C GLU A 116 -23.37 6.23 2.64
N VAL A 117 -22.35 6.92 2.12
CA VAL A 117 -22.08 8.33 2.45
C VAL A 117 -23.26 9.22 2.05
N GLN A 118 -23.86 9.00 0.88
CA GLN A 118 -25.06 9.73 0.46
C GLN A 118 -26.26 9.45 1.36
N ARG A 119 -26.47 8.18 1.74
CA ARG A 119 -27.54 7.77 2.67
C ARG A 119 -27.36 8.46 4.03
N GLN A 120 -26.16 8.47 4.58
CA GLN A 120 -25.86 9.18 5.84
C GLN A 120 -26.06 10.69 5.73
N ARG A 121 -25.66 11.32 4.62
CA ARG A 121 -25.91 12.75 4.38
C ARG A 121 -27.41 13.07 4.33
N GLN A 122 -28.22 12.22 3.71
CA GLN A 122 -29.68 12.38 3.69
C GLN A 122 -30.28 12.26 5.09
N LEU A 123 -29.84 11.27 5.88
CA LEU A 123 -30.28 11.08 7.26
C LEU A 123 -29.92 12.29 8.15
N ARG A 124 -28.67 12.80 8.07
CA ARG A 124 -28.26 14.02 8.76
C ARG A 124 -29.12 15.23 8.38
N ARG A 125 -29.39 15.44 7.09
CA ARG A 125 -30.28 16.52 6.61
C ARG A 125 -31.72 16.39 7.13
N GLN A 126 -32.21 15.17 7.33
CA GLN A 126 -33.54 14.93 7.92
C GLN A 126 -33.58 15.24 9.42
N GLN A 127 -32.50 14.96 10.16
CA GLN A 127 -32.37 15.30 11.58
C GLN A 127 -32.23 16.81 11.83
N GLU A 128 -31.50 17.54 10.97
CA GLU A 128 -31.31 19.00 11.13
C GLU A 128 -32.55 19.85 10.74
N ARG A 129 -33.48 19.30 9.95
CA ARG A 129 -34.71 20.00 9.49
C ARG A 129 -35.65 20.45 10.61
N PRO A 130 -36.01 19.62 11.61
CA PRO A 130 -36.85 20.04 12.74
C PRO A 130 -36.16 21.05 13.68
N GLU A 131 -34.85 20.97 13.89
CA GLU A 131 -34.10 21.93 14.73
C GLU A 131 -34.09 23.34 14.13
N ARG A 132 -33.83 23.45 12.81
CA ARG A 132 -33.93 24.74 12.10
C ARG A 132 -35.34 25.34 12.10
N ARG A 133 -36.39 24.50 12.14
CA ARG A 133 -37.78 24.97 12.28
C ARG A 133 -38.08 25.50 13.68
N ARG A 134 -37.46 24.96 14.74
CA ARG A 134 -37.62 25.42 16.12
C ARG A 134 -36.88 26.75 16.40
N GLN A 135 -35.76 27.01 15.72
CA GLN A 135 -34.96 28.23 15.90
C GLN A 135 -35.34 29.40 14.96
N ARG A 136 -36.34 29.26 14.10
CA ARG A 136 -36.80 30.39 13.26
C ARG A 136 -37.47 31.46 14.16
N PRO A 137 -36.99 32.72 14.17
CA PRO A 137 -37.69 33.80 14.86
C PRO A 137 -39.07 33.95 14.23
N ARG A 138 -40.13 34.05 15.05
CA ARG A 138 -41.46 34.44 14.56
C ARG A 138 -41.32 35.84 13.96
N ARG A 139 -41.38 35.95 12.63
CA ARG A 139 -41.46 37.24 11.94
C ARG A 139 -42.70 37.95 12.47
N SER A 140 -42.49 39.05 13.21
CA SER A 140 -43.57 39.97 13.58
C SER A 140 -44.06 40.64 12.31
N SER A 141 -45.30 40.38 11.94
CA SER A 141 -46.00 41.08 10.89
C SER A 141 -46.16 42.56 11.32
N HIS A 142 -45.38 43.43 10.71
CA HIS A 142 -45.66 44.86 10.66
C HIS A 142 -45.87 45.19 9.19
N GLU A 143 -47.11 45.46 8.83
CA GLU A 143 -47.49 46.10 7.57
C GLU A 143 -48.04 47.51 7.89
N PRO A 144 -47.87 48.46 6.95
CA PRO A 144 -47.84 49.90 7.19
C PRO A 144 -49.18 50.58 7.52
#